data_AF-U6D6F2-F1
#
_entry.id   AF-U6D6F2-F1
#
_cell.length_a   1.000
_cell.length_b   1.000
_cell.length_c   1.000
_cell.angle_alpha   90.00
_cell.angle_beta   90.00
_cell.angle_gamma   90.00
#
_symmetry.space_group_name_H-M   'P 1'
#
loop_
_entity.id
_entity.type
_entity.pdbx_description
1 polymer ?
#
loop_
_entity_poly.entity_id
_entity_poly.type
_entity_poly.pdbx_seq_one_letter_code
_entity_poly.pdbx_strand_id
1 'polypeptide(L)'
;KGKEEKDQLKVVPGVNFPIPGSVESQGVGEHSGGTVPENSLYKSVILGYPVVDKGKQKDVAYIPLVEFSCSHSHLLRLPEEWTSSCLPNSKMREMSSLFPEEWYQFVLKQLECFHSEEDTSSVLEEIAKDRVLKDFYVHAVMTCYFSLFGVDNMVPSPGHILRVYSGVLPWSLALDWLTEKPELFQLALKAFRYTLKLMIDKASLGPIEDFKELTNCLEEYETDWYIGLVSDEKWKEAILQEKPYLFSLGYDPNMGVYTGRVLTLQELLIQVGKLNAEAVKGQWANLSWELLYATNDDEERYSIQAHPLLLRNLTVQAADPPLGYPIYSSKPLHIHLY
;
A
#
# COMPACT_ATOMS: atom_id res chain seq x y z
N LYS A 1 -54.61 4.44 26.72
CA LYS A 1 -53.84 3.18 26.86
C LYS A 1 -53.42 2.77 25.46
N GLY A 2 -52.21 2.95 24.94
CA GLY A 2 -50.91 3.26 25.54
C GLY A 2 -49.90 2.25 24.99
N LYS A 3 -49.15 2.63 23.95
CA LYS A 3 -47.70 2.39 23.77
C LYS A 3 -47.28 2.80 22.34
N GLU A 4 -46.39 3.78 22.30
CA GLU A 4 -45.56 4.12 21.14
C GLU A 4 -44.57 2.98 20.89
N GLU A 5 -44.54 2.43 19.67
CA GLU A 5 -43.42 1.61 19.22
C GLU A 5 -42.43 2.49 18.46
N LYS A 6 -41.25 2.67 19.06
CA LYS A 6 -40.07 3.23 18.43
C LYS A 6 -39.48 2.18 17.50
N ASP A 7 -39.54 2.44 16.20
CA ASP A 7 -38.88 1.62 15.19
C ASP A 7 -37.37 1.90 15.23
N GLN A 8 -36.62 1.00 15.89
CA GLN A 8 -35.16 1.03 15.90
C GLN A 8 -34.67 0.34 14.63
N LEU A 9 -34.08 1.12 13.72
CA LEU A 9 -33.24 0.64 12.62
C LEU A 9 -32.17 -0.31 13.17
N LYS A 10 -32.40 -1.62 13.04
CA LYS A 10 -31.37 -2.64 13.18
C LYS A 10 -30.44 -2.51 11.98
N VAL A 11 -29.26 -1.94 12.23
CA VAL A 11 -28.10 -2.03 11.33
C VAL A 11 -27.81 -3.52 11.12
N VAL A 12 -27.99 -3.97 9.89
CA VAL A 12 -27.59 -5.32 9.45
C VAL A 12 -26.07 -5.42 9.63
N PRO A 13 -25.52 -6.48 10.26
CA PRO A 13 -24.08 -6.65 10.35
C PRO A 13 -23.50 -6.69 8.94
N GLY A 14 -22.48 -5.86 8.69
CA GLY A 14 -21.77 -5.83 7.42
C GLY A 14 -21.37 -7.23 6.99
N VAL A 15 -21.86 -7.65 5.84
CA VAL A 15 -21.43 -8.88 5.20
C VAL A 15 -19.98 -8.66 4.77
N ASN A 16 -19.04 -9.15 5.58
CA ASN A 16 -17.64 -9.25 5.19
C ASN A 16 -17.55 -10.25 4.04
N PHE A 17 -17.65 -9.75 2.81
CA PHE A 17 -17.25 -10.56 1.65
C PHE A 17 -15.74 -10.76 1.74
N PRO A 18 -15.25 -12.00 1.72
CA PRO A 18 -13.81 -12.25 1.71
C PRO A 18 -13.24 -11.66 0.42
N ILE A 19 -12.23 -10.79 0.57
CA ILE A 19 -11.44 -10.30 -0.54
C ILE A 19 -10.84 -11.52 -1.25
N PRO A 20 -10.84 -11.58 -2.60
CA PRO A 20 -10.19 -12.65 -3.34
C PRO A 20 -8.75 -12.87 -2.84
N GLY A 21 -8.46 -14.07 -2.31
CA GLY A 21 -7.13 -14.44 -1.80
C GLY A 21 -6.94 -14.38 -0.27
N SER A 22 -7.99 -14.08 0.52
CA SER A 22 -7.96 -14.19 1.98
C SER A 22 -7.85 -15.66 2.41
N VAL A 23 -6.64 -16.11 2.76
CA VAL A 23 -6.43 -17.33 3.53
C VAL A 23 -6.31 -16.90 4.99
N GLU A 24 -7.28 -17.28 5.82
CA GLU A 24 -7.20 -17.06 7.27
C GLU A 24 -5.97 -17.77 7.82
N SER A 25 -5.02 -17.01 8.39
CA SER A 25 -3.96 -17.58 9.20
C SER A 25 -4.58 -18.04 10.52
N GLN A 26 -4.90 -19.33 10.62
CA GLN A 26 -5.20 -19.95 11.91
C GLN A 26 -3.96 -19.81 12.81
N GLY A 27 -4.05 -18.91 13.79
CA GLY A 27 -3.17 -18.95 14.95
C GLY A 27 -3.38 -20.28 15.65
N VAL A 28 -2.31 -21.06 15.74
CA VAL A 28 -2.28 -22.31 16.53
C VAL A 28 -2.65 -21.96 17.97
N GLY A 29 -3.75 -22.54 18.43
CA GLY A 29 -4.27 -22.34 19.79
C GLY A 29 -3.60 -23.22 20.83
N GLU A 30 -3.74 -22.83 22.09
CA GLU A 30 -3.75 -23.76 23.21
C GLU A 30 -4.97 -23.49 24.10
N HIS A 31 -5.69 -24.58 24.42
CA HIS A 31 -6.89 -24.59 25.24
C HIS A 31 -6.57 -24.72 26.74
N SER A 32 -7.28 -23.89 27.50
CA SER A 32 -7.90 -24.11 28.83
C SER A 32 -7.05 -24.24 30.11
N GLY A 33 -7.32 -23.31 31.03
CA GLY A 33 -7.83 -23.65 32.38
C GLY A 33 -6.99 -23.17 33.56
N GLY A 34 -7.41 -22.07 34.20
CA GLY A 34 -7.00 -21.78 35.60
C GLY A 34 -6.95 -20.32 36.01
N THR A 35 -8.08 -19.83 36.54
CA THR A 35 -8.22 -18.91 37.69
C THR A 35 -7.42 -17.59 37.73
N VAL A 36 -8.17 -16.49 37.67
CA VAL A 36 -7.79 -15.11 38.04
C VAL A 36 -7.33 -15.07 39.52
N PRO A 37 -6.39 -14.18 39.87
CA PRO A 37 -6.83 -13.04 40.67
C PRO A 37 -6.31 -11.69 40.14
N GLU A 38 -7.22 -10.71 40.11
CA GLU A 38 -6.88 -9.30 40.26
C GLU A 38 -6.10 -9.11 41.57
N ASN A 39 -5.03 -8.31 41.58
CA ASN A 39 -4.95 -7.16 42.47
C ASN A 39 -3.67 -6.32 42.30
N SER A 40 -3.92 -5.05 42.02
CA SER A 40 -3.37 -3.87 42.70
C SER A 40 -1.93 -3.94 43.23
N LEU A 41 -1.03 -3.15 42.64
CA LEU A 41 -0.14 -2.29 43.42
C LEU A 41 0.09 -0.98 42.66
N TYR A 42 -0.65 0.06 43.08
CA TYR A 42 -0.25 1.44 42.93
C TYR A 42 1.15 1.65 43.53
N LYS A 43 2.02 2.42 42.86
CA LYS A 43 2.67 3.57 43.51
C LYS A 43 3.38 4.47 42.50
N SER A 44 2.84 5.68 42.39
CA SER A 44 3.58 6.87 42.03
C SER A 44 4.85 6.96 42.89
N VAL A 45 6.00 7.11 42.24
CA VAL A 45 7.20 7.69 42.86
C VAL A 45 7.83 8.63 41.84
N ILE A 46 7.50 9.91 42.00
CA ILE A 46 8.37 11.00 41.57
C ILE A 46 9.59 10.91 42.49
N LEU A 47 10.76 10.56 41.94
CA LEU A 47 12.04 10.71 42.62
C LEU A 47 12.91 11.65 41.78
N GLY A 48 13.20 12.81 42.37
CA GLY A 48 13.89 13.91 41.71
C GLY A 48 15.31 13.55 41.28
N TYR A 49 15.68 14.07 40.12
CA TYR A 49 17.08 14.26 39.78
C TYR A 49 17.68 15.33 40.71
N PRO A 50 18.94 15.18 41.17
CA PRO A 50 19.62 16.27 41.84
C PRO A 50 19.79 17.42 40.84
N VAL A 51 19.26 18.59 41.20
CA VAL A 51 19.60 19.84 40.54
C VAL A 51 21.09 20.07 40.74
N VAL A 52 21.87 19.82 39.70
CA VAL A 52 23.24 20.31 39.58
C VAL A 52 23.14 21.63 38.83
N ASP A 53 23.32 22.72 39.56
CA ASP A 53 23.52 24.05 38.99
C ASP A 53 24.82 24.05 38.16
N LYS A 54 24.68 23.85 36.85
CA LYS A 54 25.73 24.20 35.89
C LYS A 54 25.46 25.63 35.47
N GLY A 55 26.03 26.56 36.24
CA GLY A 55 26.02 27.97 35.95
C GLY A 55 26.42 28.24 34.50
N LYS A 56 25.63 29.09 33.83
CA LYS A 56 25.89 29.80 32.57
C LYS A 56 27.16 29.35 31.81
N GLN A 57 27.16 28.14 31.27
CA GLN A 57 27.95 27.88 30.08
C GLN A 57 27.03 28.17 28.90
N LYS A 58 27.41 29.21 28.14
CA LYS A 58 26.92 29.35 26.77
C LYS A 58 27.40 28.10 26.04
N ASP A 59 26.55 27.09 25.97
CA ASP A 59 26.66 26.06 24.95
C ASP A 59 26.41 26.76 23.62
N VAL A 60 27.47 27.39 23.11
CA VAL A 60 27.60 27.61 21.68
C VAL A 60 27.69 26.20 21.14
N ALA A 61 26.54 25.67 20.70
CA ALA A 61 26.48 24.47 19.89
C ALA A 61 27.45 24.69 18.74
N TYR A 62 28.62 24.07 18.82
CA TYR A 62 29.62 24.12 17.78
C TYR A 62 29.05 23.24 16.67
N ILE A 63 28.21 23.82 15.82
CA ILE A 63 27.75 23.19 14.59
C ILE A 63 29.04 22.95 13.79
N PRO A 64 29.46 21.70 13.53
CA PRO A 64 30.48 21.48 12.54
C PRO A 64 29.84 21.90 11.23
N LEU A 65 30.21 23.08 10.71
CA LEU A 65 29.91 23.46 9.34
C LEU A 65 30.61 22.43 8.47
N VAL A 66 29.85 21.43 8.02
CA VAL A 66 30.32 20.54 6.99
C VAL A 66 30.42 21.37 5.73
N GLU A 67 31.64 21.71 5.35
CA GLU A 67 31.93 22.44 4.12
C GLU A 67 31.89 21.44 2.95
N PHE A 68 30.86 21.58 2.12
CA PHE A 68 30.77 20.88 0.85
C PHE A 68 31.81 21.41 -0.14
N SER A 69 32.28 20.54 -1.04
CA SER A 69 33.20 20.96 -2.11
C SER A 69 32.49 21.86 -3.12
N CYS A 70 31.20 21.62 -3.35
CA CYS A 70 30.35 22.42 -4.22
C CYS A 70 29.30 23.18 -3.40
N SER A 71 29.13 24.48 -3.71
CA SER A 71 28.14 25.34 -3.04
C SER A 71 26.72 24.87 -3.24
N HIS A 72 26.40 24.12 -4.31
CA HIS A 72 25.04 23.64 -4.61
C HIS A 72 24.72 22.27 -3.96
N SER A 73 25.73 21.56 -3.45
CA SER A 73 25.54 20.25 -2.77
C SER A 73 24.66 20.32 -1.53
N HIS A 74 24.51 21.51 -0.93
CA HIS A 74 23.63 21.71 0.23
C HIS A 74 22.16 21.40 -0.08
N LEU A 75 21.72 21.50 -1.34
CA LEU A 75 20.35 21.21 -1.76
C LEU A 75 20.02 19.71 -1.69
N LEU A 76 21.03 18.85 -1.78
CA LEU A 76 20.90 17.39 -1.72
C LEU A 76 21.38 16.84 -0.37
N ARG A 77 21.47 17.69 0.65
CA ARG A 77 21.94 17.28 1.97
C ARG A 77 20.92 16.36 2.64
N LEU A 78 21.40 15.22 3.13
CA LEU A 78 20.59 14.29 3.94
C LEU A 78 20.29 14.89 5.33
N PRO A 79 19.15 14.54 5.96
CA PRO A 79 18.86 14.89 7.34
C PRO A 79 20.03 14.52 8.26
N GLU A 80 20.40 15.40 9.19
CA GLU A 80 21.59 15.22 10.04
C GLU A 80 21.51 13.93 10.86
N GLU A 81 20.31 13.55 11.28
CA GLU A 81 20.04 12.31 12.00
C GLU A 81 20.50 11.08 11.21
N TRP A 82 20.39 11.10 9.88
CA TRP A 82 20.75 10.00 8.99
C TRP A 82 22.26 9.88 8.74
N THR A 83 23.04 10.87 9.20
CA THR A 83 24.50 10.88 9.08
C THR A 83 25.22 10.32 10.30
N SER A 84 24.48 10.02 11.38
CA SER A 84 25.07 9.43 12.59
C SER A 84 25.59 8.01 12.33
N SER A 85 26.78 7.71 12.86
CA SER A 85 27.41 6.39 12.69
C SER A 85 27.01 5.44 13.81
N CYS A 86 26.51 4.26 13.43
CA CYS A 86 26.22 3.15 14.35
C CYS A 86 27.14 1.93 14.12
N LEU A 87 28.04 1.98 13.13
CA LEU A 87 28.90 0.88 12.71
C LEU A 87 30.39 1.21 12.89
N PRO A 88 31.26 0.21 13.14
CA PRO A 88 32.70 0.43 13.19
C PRO A 88 33.26 0.98 11.87
N ASN A 89 34.12 1.99 11.95
CA ASN A 89 34.74 2.64 10.78
C ASN A 89 35.46 1.66 9.84
N SER A 90 36.04 0.58 10.37
CA SER A 90 36.69 -0.45 9.56
C SER A 90 35.71 -1.16 8.62
N LYS A 91 34.53 -1.53 9.14
CA LYS A 91 33.45 -2.15 8.36
C LYS A 91 32.86 -1.19 7.34
N MET A 92 32.67 0.07 7.72
CA MET A 92 32.18 1.10 6.82
C MET A 92 33.12 1.32 5.62
N ARG A 93 34.44 1.30 5.83
CA ARG A 93 35.43 1.39 4.73
C ARG A 93 35.40 0.17 3.80
N GLU A 94 35.35 -1.04 4.34
CA GLU A 94 35.27 -2.27 3.55
C GLU A 94 34.08 -2.21 2.60
N MET A 95 32.94 -1.79 3.13
CA MET A 95 31.68 -1.68 2.42
C MET A 95 31.56 -0.56 1.41
N SER A 96 32.22 0.56 1.64
CA SER A 96 32.15 1.70 0.72
C SER A 96 32.60 1.29 -0.70
N SER A 97 33.33 0.18 -0.83
CA SER A 97 33.68 -0.43 -2.12
C SER A 97 32.52 -1.09 -2.87
N LEU A 98 31.44 -1.50 -2.18
CA LEU A 98 30.24 -2.09 -2.77
C LEU A 98 29.23 -1.04 -3.26
N PHE A 99 29.43 0.22 -2.88
CA PHE A 99 28.53 1.30 -3.27
C PHE A 99 28.56 1.49 -4.79
N PRO A 100 27.40 1.47 -5.47
CA PRO A 100 27.33 1.61 -6.92
C PRO A 100 27.49 3.09 -7.33
N GLU A 101 28.74 3.55 -7.42
CA GLU A 101 29.10 4.93 -7.79
C GLU A 101 28.47 5.37 -9.11
N GLU A 102 28.55 4.52 -10.13
CA GLU A 102 28.02 4.79 -11.48
C GLU A 102 26.51 5.05 -11.43
N TRP A 103 25.78 4.29 -10.61
CA TRP A 103 24.34 4.48 -10.40
C TRP A 103 24.05 5.79 -9.65
N TYR A 104 24.82 6.10 -8.61
CA TYR A 104 24.70 7.37 -7.90
C TYR A 104 24.87 8.57 -8.83
N GLN A 105 25.91 8.56 -9.67
CA GLN A 105 26.15 9.62 -10.65
C GLN A 105 25.04 9.68 -11.71
N PHE A 106 24.51 8.54 -12.13
CA PHE A 106 23.38 8.48 -13.05
C PHE A 106 22.13 9.13 -12.43
N VAL A 107 21.76 8.75 -11.20
CA VAL A 107 20.58 9.29 -10.50
C VAL A 107 20.69 10.80 -10.32
N LEU A 108 21.87 11.32 -9.93
CA LEU A 108 22.08 12.76 -9.78
C LEU A 108 21.78 13.53 -11.08
N LYS A 109 22.13 12.97 -12.24
CA LYS A 109 21.86 13.60 -13.55
C LYS A 109 20.38 13.62 -13.91
N GLN A 110 19.57 12.75 -13.32
CA GLN A 110 18.11 12.69 -13.55
C GLN A 110 17.31 13.62 -12.63
N LEU A 111 17.94 14.28 -11.64
CA LEU A 111 17.22 15.12 -10.69
C LEU A 111 16.73 16.42 -11.37
N GLU A 112 15.40 16.55 -11.48
CA GLU A 112 14.70 17.70 -12.09
C GLU A 112 14.95 19.04 -11.38
N CYS A 113 15.43 19.02 -10.13
CA CYS A 113 15.70 20.20 -9.30
C CYS A 113 16.69 21.20 -9.95
N PHE A 114 17.41 20.80 -10.99
CA PHE A 114 18.41 21.60 -11.67
C PHE A 114 18.10 21.81 -13.16
N HIS A 115 16.85 21.67 -13.64
CA HIS A 115 16.55 21.75 -15.08
C HIS A 115 16.27 23.17 -15.62
N SER A 116 16.51 24.23 -14.84
CA SER A 116 16.00 25.57 -15.16
C SER A 116 16.96 26.55 -15.88
N GLU A 117 18.27 26.30 -16.01
CA GLU A 117 19.19 27.27 -16.66
C GLU A 117 20.30 26.62 -17.50
N GLU A 118 20.84 27.34 -18.49
CA GLU A 118 21.84 26.88 -19.46
C GLU A 118 23.19 26.43 -18.83
N ASP A 119 23.46 26.75 -17.56
CA ASP A 119 24.69 26.37 -16.82
C ASP A 119 24.57 25.07 -15.98
N THR A 120 23.42 24.40 -16.02
CA THR A 120 23.05 23.30 -15.10
C THR A 120 23.85 22.01 -15.27
N SER A 121 24.30 21.69 -16.49
CA SER A 121 25.15 20.52 -16.73
C SER A 121 26.49 20.63 -16.00
N SER A 122 27.05 21.85 -15.90
CA SER A 122 28.31 22.07 -15.20
C SER A 122 28.16 21.93 -13.68
N VAL A 123 27.04 22.42 -13.14
CA VAL A 123 26.73 22.34 -11.70
C VAL A 123 26.51 20.89 -11.27
N LEU A 124 25.78 20.09 -12.04
CA LEU A 124 25.56 18.68 -11.75
C LEU A 124 26.85 17.86 -11.77
N GLU A 125 27.76 18.15 -12.69
CA GLU A 125 29.10 17.53 -12.70
C GLU A 125 29.92 17.87 -11.47
N GLU A 126 29.86 19.13 -10.99
CA GLU A 126 30.57 19.54 -9.77
C GLU A 126 29.94 18.95 -8.50
N ILE A 127 28.61 18.83 -8.44
CA ILE A 127 27.92 18.11 -7.35
C ILE A 127 28.30 16.62 -7.36
N ALA A 128 28.33 15.98 -8.53
CA ALA A 128 28.70 14.56 -8.64
C ALA A 128 30.16 14.29 -8.19
N LYS A 129 31.05 15.28 -8.33
CA LYS A 129 32.44 15.21 -7.85
C LYS A 129 32.58 15.52 -6.36
N ASP A 130 31.53 16.01 -5.69
CA ASP A 130 31.59 16.36 -4.28
C ASP A 130 31.72 15.12 -3.40
N ARG A 131 32.94 14.91 -2.91
CA ARG A 131 33.29 13.75 -2.08
C ARG A 131 32.52 13.74 -0.76
N VAL A 132 32.27 14.91 -0.19
CA VAL A 132 31.62 15.03 1.12
C VAL A 132 30.16 14.62 1.01
N LEU A 133 29.47 15.10 -0.03
CA LEU A 133 28.08 14.72 -0.30
C LEU A 133 27.97 13.21 -0.53
N LYS A 134 28.84 12.67 -1.38
CA LYS A 134 28.88 11.25 -1.64
C LYS A 134 29.11 10.44 -0.37
N ASP A 135 30.09 10.81 0.46
CA ASP A 135 30.42 10.07 1.67
C ASP A 135 29.19 9.97 2.61
N PHE A 136 28.32 11.00 2.64
CA PHE A 136 27.05 10.92 3.36
C PHE A 136 26.07 9.90 2.77
N TYR A 137 25.90 9.89 1.44
CA TYR A 137 25.05 8.90 0.78
C TYR A 137 25.57 7.48 0.95
N VAL A 138 26.87 7.28 0.80
CA VAL A 138 27.54 5.99 1.05
C VAL A 138 27.26 5.54 2.49
N HIS A 139 27.46 6.43 3.47
CA HIS A 139 27.18 6.15 4.87
C HIS A 139 25.72 5.72 5.11
N ALA A 140 24.76 6.52 4.67
CA ALA A 140 23.34 6.24 4.88
C ALA A 140 22.89 4.96 4.17
N VAL A 141 23.21 4.79 2.89
CA VAL A 141 22.78 3.66 2.07
C VAL A 141 23.39 2.34 2.58
N MET A 142 24.69 2.33 2.87
CA MET A 142 25.35 1.12 3.35
C MET A 142 24.90 0.74 4.77
N THR A 143 24.62 1.73 5.62
CA THR A 143 24.04 1.48 6.95
C THR A 143 22.64 0.85 6.84
N CYS A 144 21.79 1.36 5.94
CA CYS A 144 20.50 0.75 5.63
C CYS A 144 20.65 -0.68 5.10
N TYR A 145 21.58 -0.90 4.15
CA TYR A 145 21.86 -2.23 3.61
C TYR A 145 22.24 -3.23 4.72
N PHE A 146 23.08 -2.83 5.68
CA PHE A 146 23.50 -3.70 6.79
C PHE A 146 22.40 -3.94 7.81
N SER A 147 21.54 -2.94 8.02
CA SER A 147 20.36 -3.10 8.87
C SER A 147 19.42 -4.17 8.32
N LEU A 148 19.35 -4.33 7.00
CA LEU A 148 18.48 -5.29 6.32
C LEU A 148 19.12 -6.67 6.14
N PHE A 149 20.40 -6.74 5.77
CA PHE A 149 21.09 -8.00 5.43
C PHE A 149 21.99 -8.55 6.54
N GLY A 150 22.29 -7.76 7.56
CA GLY A 150 23.26 -8.10 8.60
C GLY A 150 24.68 -7.69 8.24
N VAL A 151 25.61 -7.91 9.18
CA VAL A 151 27.00 -7.44 9.08
C VAL A 151 27.92 -8.43 8.36
N ASP A 152 27.50 -9.69 8.33
CA ASP A 152 28.23 -10.75 7.67
C ASP A 152 27.74 -10.82 6.23
N ASN A 153 28.67 -10.77 5.25
CA ASN A 153 28.40 -10.88 3.80
C ASN A 153 27.89 -12.27 3.39
N MET A 154 27.12 -12.94 4.25
CA MET A 154 26.49 -14.22 4.02
C MET A 154 25.33 -14.03 3.04
N VAL A 155 25.16 -14.99 2.14
CA VAL A 155 24.00 -15.04 1.25
C VAL A 155 22.75 -15.17 2.13
N PRO A 156 21.77 -14.25 2.02
CA PRO A 156 20.58 -14.28 2.86
C PRO A 156 19.75 -15.54 2.55
N SER A 157 19.29 -16.22 3.60
CA SER A 157 18.38 -17.36 3.42
C SER A 157 17.01 -16.89 2.91
N PRO A 158 16.23 -17.73 2.22
CA PRO A 158 14.87 -17.37 1.78
C PRO A 158 13.98 -16.89 2.93
N GLY A 159 14.12 -17.50 4.12
CA GLY A 159 13.40 -17.07 5.32
C GLY A 159 13.86 -15.71 5.84
N HIS A 160 15.14 -15.36 5.67
CA HIS A 160 15.62 -14.01 5.94
C HIS A 160 14.96 -13.01 4.99
N ILE A 161 14.99 -13.27 3.68
CA ILE A 161 14.39 -12.39 2.66
C ILE A 161 12.91 -12.11 2.95
N LEU A 162 12.12 -13.15 3.27
CA LEU A 162 10.71 -12.99 3.61
C LEU A 162 10.51 -12.15 4.88
N ARG A 163 11.35 -12.36 5.90
CA ARG A 163 11.28 -11.58 7.15
C ARG A 163 11.57 -10.10 6.91
N VAL A 164 12.64 -9.79 6.15
CA VAL A 164 12.94 -8.40 5.74
C VAL A 164 11.80 -7.81 4.93
N TYR A 165 11.25 -8.54 3.96
CA TYR A 165 10.11 -8.10 3.14
C TYR A 165 8.90 -7.71 4.00
N SER A 166 8.64 -8.48 5.05
CA SER A 166 7.58 -8.24 6.03
C SER A 166 7.91 -7.17 7.08
N GLY A 167 9.11 -6.57 7.02
CA GLY A 167 9.56 -5.57 8.00
C GLY A 167 9.97 -6.15 9.36
N VAL A 168 10.13 -7.47 9.47
CA VAL A 168 10.54 -8.17 10.70
C VAL A 168 12.03 -8.47 10.61
N LEU A 169 12.85 -7.74 11.35
CA LEU A 169 14.31 -7.86 11.29
C LEU A 169 14.89 -8.42 12.60
N PRO A 170 15.93 -9.27 12.57
CA PRO A 170 16.69 -9.64 13.76
C PRO A 170 17.34 -8.41 14.39
N TRP A 171 17.39 -8.36 15.73
CA TRP A 171 17.98 -7.24 16.45
C TRP A 171 19.44 -7.00 16.06
N SER A 172 19.80 -5.73 15.82
CA SER A 172 21.16 -5.26 15.63
C SER A 172 21.27 -3.77 15.96
N LEU A 173 22.47 -3.29 16.27
CA LEU A 173 22.71 -1.85 16.50
C LEU A 173 22.33 -0.98 15.28
N ALA A 174 22.52 -1.52 14.07
CA ALA A 174 22.13 -0.84 12.84
C ALA A 174 20.60 -0.79 12.68
N LEU A 175 19.90 -1.84 13.09
CA LEU A 175 18.44 -1.85 13.12
C LEU A 175 17.89 -0.86 14.14
N ASP A 176 18.44 -0.79 15.35
CA ASP A 176 18.02 0.19 16.36
C ASP A 176 18.15 1.61 15.79
N TRP A 177 19.31 1.91 15.19
CA TRP A 177 19.55 3.17 14.51
C TRP A 177 18.54 3.46 13.38
N LEU A 178 18.18 2.45 12.58
CA LEU A 178 17.24 2.61 11.47
C LEU A 178 15.80 2.77 11.96
N THR A 179 15.39 2.04 13.00
CA THR A 179 14.02 2.07 13.55
C THR A 179 13.72 3.36 14.31
N GLU A 180 14.74 4.04 14.85
CA GLU A 180 14.63 5.42 15.36
C GLU A 180 14.27 6.44 14.27
N LYS A 181 14.46 6.09 12.98
CA LYS A 181 14.26 6.98 11.82
C LYS A 181 13.12 6.43 10.93
N PRO A 182 11.85 6.69 11.26
CA PRO A 182 10.72 6.01 10.62
C PRO A 182 10.66 6.26 9.10
N GLU A 183 10.96 7.47 8.64
CA GLU A 183 10.98 7.79 7.21
C GLU A 183 12.04 7.00 6.45
N LEU A 184 13.27 6.96 6.98
CA LEU A 184 14.38 6.21 6.40
C LEU A 184 14.10 4.71 6.41
N PHE A 185 13.52 4.19 7.49
CA PHE A 185 13.11 2.79 7.59
C PHE A 185 12.09 2.43 6.51
N GLN A 186 11.07 3.26 6.29
CA GLN A 186 10.08 3.03 5.24
C GLN A 186 10.70 3.08 3.84
N LEU A 187 11.63 4.01 3.58
CA LEU A 187 12.37 4.09 2.31
C LEU A 187 13.26 2.86 2.09
N ALA A 188 14.01 2.43 3.11
CA ALA A 188 14.85 1.24 3.04
C ALA A 188 14.03 -0.03 2.78
N LEU A 189 12.89 -0.18 3.46
CA LEU A 189 11.97 -1.29 3.27
C LEU A 189 11.35 -1.27 1.86
N LYS A 190 10.95 -0.09 1.36
CA LYS A 190 10.44 0.07 -0.02
C LYS A 190 11.49 -0.30 -1.05
N ALA A 191 12.72 0.20 -0.91
CA ALA A 191 13.84 -0.12 -1.79
C ALA A 191 14.15 -1.63 -1.79
N PHE A 192 14.08 -2.28 -0.63
CA PHE A 192 14.21 -3.74 -0.53
C PHE A 192 13.11 -4.48 -1.29
N ARG A 193 11.85 -4.05 -1.12
CA ARG A 193 10.70 -4.64 -1.81
C ARG A 193 10.79 -4.47 -3.33
N TYR A 194 11.22 -3.29 -3.81
CA TYR A 194 11.46 -3.03 -5.22
C TYR A 194 12.60 -3.90 -5.76
N THR A 195 13.70 -4.02 -5.01
CA THR A 195 14.82 -4.90 -5.39
C THR A 195 14.36 -6.35 -5.52
N LEU A 196 13.55 -6.85 -4.59
CA LEU A 196 13.02 -8.21 -4.66
C LEU A 196 12.13 -8.41 -5.90
N LYS A 197 11.19 -7.49 -6.16
CA LYS A 197 10.33 -7.54 -7.35
C LYS A 197 11.18 -7.50 -8.62
N LEU A 198 12.17 -6.62 -8.68
CA LEU A 198 13.11 -6.51 -9.79
C LEU A 198 13.87 -7.81 -10.04
N MET A 199 14.32 -8.50 -8.99
CA MET A 199 15.00 -9.78 -9.12
C MET A 199 14.09 -10.89 -9.64
N ILE A 200 12.82 -10.90 -9.23
CA ILE A 200 11.80 -11.84 -9.73
C ILE A 200 11.48 -11.56 -11.19
N ASP A 201 11.31 -10.30 -11.56
CA ASP A 201 11.07 -9.89 -12.95
C ASP A 201 12.27 -10.22 -13.82
N LYS A 202 13.50 -9.93 -13.36
CA LYS A 202 14.72 -10.30 -14.08
C LYS A 202 14.81 -11.79 -14.35
N ALA A 203 14.45 -12.61 -13.36
CA ALA A 203 14.43 -14.05 -13.52
C ALA A 203 13.35 -14.54 -14.50
N SER A 204 12.27 -13.78 -14.69
CA SER A 204 11.11 -14.17 -15.50
C SER A 204 11.13 -13.59 -16.91
N LEU A 205 11.58 -12.33 -17.06
CA LEU A 205 11.49 -11.52 -18.27
C LEU A 205 12.87 -11.32 -18.95
N GLY A 206 13.97 -11.50 -18.21
CA GLY A 206 15.33 -11.31 -18.71
C GLY A 206 16.13 -10.24 -17.95
N PRO A 207 17.44 -10.13 -18.22
CA PRO A 207 18.28 -9.13 -17.56
C PRO A 207 17.90 -7.70 -17.98
N ILE A 208 18.23 -6.73 -17.12
CA ILE A 208 18.14 -5.31 -17.47
C ILE A 208 19.42 -4.92 -18.22
N GLU A 209 19.25 -4.24 -19.35
CA GLU A 209 20.30 -3.87 -20.29
C GLU A 209 21.09 -2.65 -19.81
N ASP A 210 20.41 -1.62 -19.29
CA ASP A 210 21.05 -0.36 -18.89
C ASP A 210 20.37 0.37 -17.71
N PHE A 211 20.98 1.48 -17.27
CA PHE A 211 20.46 2.31 -16.17
C PHE A 211 19.16 3.04 -16.50
N LYS A 212 18.89 3.32 -17.77
CA LYS A 212 17.65 3.97 -18.18
C LYS A 212 16.49 2.99 -18.06
N GLU A 213 16.66 1.76 -18.53
CA GLU A 213 15.69 0.69 -18.34
C GLU A 213 15.45 0.41 -16.86
N LEU A 214 16.51 0.35 -16.03
CA LEU A 214 16.36 0.24 -14.57
C LEU A 214 15.50 1.36 -13.99
N THR A 215 15.70 2.60 -14.43
CA THR A 215 14.93 3.75 -13.96
C THR A 215 13.47 3.64 -14.36
N ASN A 216 13.19 3.31 -15.62
CA ASN A 216 11.82 3.09 -16.10
C ASN A 216 11.10 2.01 -15.28
N CYS A 217 11.79 0.90 -14.94
CA CYS A 217 11.20 -0.15 -14.10
C CYS A 217 10.87 0.37 -12.69
N LEU A 218 11.75 1.17 -12.08
CA LEU A 218 11.51 1.73 -10.75
C LEU A 218 10.39 2.78 -10.76
N GLU A 219 10.28 3.57 -11.82
CA GLU A 219 9.18 4.51 -12.04
C GLU A 219 7.84 3.77 -12.20
N GLU A 220 7.79 2.71 -13.00
CA GLU A 220 6.60 1.86 -13.13
C GLU A 220 6.19 1.27 -11.77
N TYR A 221 7.15 0.80 -10.98
CA TYR A 221 6.87 0.29 -9.63
C TYR A 221 6.31 1.35 -8.68
N GLU A 222 6.63 2.63 -8.90
CA GLU A 222 6.08 3.74 -8.13
C GLU A 222 4.63 4.01 -8.56
N THR A 223 4.41 4.20 -9.86
CA THR A 223 3.12 4.66 -10.40
C THR A 223 2.08 3.54 -10.44
N ASP A 224 2.44 2.37 -10.93
CA ASP A 224 1.47 1.36 -11.39
C ASP A 224 1.37 0.14 -10.45
N TRP A 225 2.35 -0.04 -9.55
CA TRP A 225 2.41 -1.20 -8.65
C TRP A 225 2.23 -0.85 -7.17
N TYR A 226 1.43 -1.65 -6.45
CA TYR A 226 1.57 -1.75 -4.99
C TYR A 226 2.42 -2.97 -4.64
N ILE A 227 3.57 -2.74 -3.99
CA ILE A 227 4.51 -3.82 -3.61
C ILE A 227 4.60 -3.85 -2.08
N GLY A 228 3.97 -4.85 -1.45
CA GLY A 228 3.88 -4.93 0.00
C GLY A 228 3.13 -6.16 0.48
N LEU A 229 2.68 -6.15 1.75
CA LEU A 229 1.95 -7.29 2.31
C LEU A 229 0.46 -7.17 2.02
N VAL A 230 -0.20 -8.32 1.83
CA VAL A 230 -1.67 -8.40 1.72
C VAL A 230 -2.36 -7.89 3.01
N SER A 231 -1.68 -7.97 4.15
CA SER A 231 -2.18 -7.48 5.44
C SER A 231 -2.03 -5.97 5.64
N ASP A 232 -1.30 -5.26 4.76
CA ASP A 232 -1.10 -3.82 4.89
C ASP A 232 -2.40 -3.07 4.59
N GLU A 233 -2.73 -2.02 5.37
CA GLU A 233 -3.89 -1.16 5.03
C GLU A 233 -3.71 -0.49 3.66
N LYS A 234 -2.48 -0.11 3.30
CA LYS A 234 -2.13 0.44 1.99
C LYS A 234 -2.42 -0.53 0.84
N TRP A 235 -2.46 -1.85 1.07
CA TRP A 235 -2.89 -2.82 0.06
C TRP A 235 -4.37 -2.63 -0.28
N LYS A 236 -5.22 -2.47 0.74
CA LYS A 236 -6.66 -2.20 0.55
C LYS A 236 -6.86 -0.84 -0.13
N GLU A 237 -6.11 0.17 0.27
CA GLU A 237 -6.14 1.49 -0.37
C GLU A 237 -5.76 1.40 -1.86
N ALA A 238 -4.72 0.64 -2.21
CA ALA A 238 -4.31 0.44 -3.60
C ALA A 238 -5.40 -0.27 -4.44
N ILE A 239 -6.13 -1.23 -3.85
CA ILE A 239 -7.30 -1.85 -4.51
C ILE A 239 -8.38 -0.80 -4.78
N LEU A 240 -8.74 0.02 -3.78
CA LEU A 240 -9.77 1.05 -3.92
C LEU A 240 -9.38 2.16 -4.90
N GLN A 241 -8.08 2.41 -5.05
CA GLN A 241 -7.51 3.32 -6.04
C GLN A 241 -7.37 2.71 -7.44
N GLU A 242 -7.85 1.47 -7.64
CA GLU A 242 -7.78 0.76 -8.92
C GLU A 242 -6.33 0.68 -9.44
N LYS A 243 -5.36 0.48 -8.55
CA LYS A 243 -3.96 0.37 -8.95
C LYS A 243 -3.79 -0.83 -9.90
N PRO A 244 -3.16 -0.66 -11.08
CA PRO A 244 -3.15 -1.70 -12.12
C PRO A 244 -2.58 -3.04 -11.65
N TYR A 245 -1.56 -2.99 -10.79
CA TYR A 245 -0.85 -4.19 -10.35
C TYR A 245 -0.59 -4.19 -8.85
N LEU A 246 -0.68 -5.36 -8.23
CA LEU A 246 -0.30 -5.58 -6.84
C LEU A 246 0.61 -6.80 -6.73
N PHE A 247 1.65 -6.70 -5.90
CA PHE A 247 2.61 -7.77 -5.65
C PHE A 247 2.83 -8.00 -4.15
N SER A 248 2.69 -9.24 -3.71
CA SER A 248 3.05 -9.68 -2.35
C SER A 248 3.89 -10.95 -2.37
N LEU A 249 4.91 -11.00 -1.51
CA LEU A 249 5.58 -12.25 -1.15
C LEU A 249 4.82 -12.95 0.00
N GLY A 250 4.84 -14.27 0.03
CA GLY A 250 4.26 -15.09 1.08
C GLY A 250 4.99 -16.42 1.26
N TYR A 251 4.58 -17.18 2.28
CA TYR A 251 5.08 -18.53 2.56
C TYR A 251 3.92 -19.45 2.90
N ASP A 252 3.85 -20.59 2.23
CA ASP A 252 2.90 -21.64 2.52
C ASP A 252 3.56 -22.67 3.47
N PRO A 253 3.16 -22.71 4.76
CA PRO A 253 3.75 -23.63 5.73
C PRO A 253 3.38 -25.09 5.47
N ASN A 254 2.26 -25.38 4.78
CA ASN A 254 1.83 -26.74 4.50
C ASN A 254 2.69 -27.38 3.41
N MET A 255 3.03 -26.57 2.39
CA MET A 255 3.83 -26.99 1.25
C MET A 255 5.32 -26.71 1.45
N GLY A 256 5.68 -25.86 2.41
CA GLY A 256 7.06 -25.44 2.68
C GLY A 256 7.66 -24.55 1.58
N VAL A 257 6.82 -23.85 0.80
CA VAL A 257 7.25 -23.07 -0.36
C VAL A 257 7.00 -21.57 -0.19
N TYR A 258 7.91 -20.77 -0.74
CA TYR A 258 7.74 -19.32 -0.85
C TYR A 258 6.97 -18.99 -2.12
N THR A 259 6.01 -18.08 -2.04
CA THR A 259 5.12 -17.72 -3.14
C THR A 259 5.18 -16.24 -3.43
N GLY A 260 5.35 -15.85 -4.69
CA GLY A 260 5.06 -14.50 -5.17
C GLY A 260 3.63 -14.45 -5.72
N ARG A 261 2.81 -13.51 -5.26
CA ARG A 261 1.45 -13.28 -5.73
C ARG A 261 1.42 -11.98 -6.52
N VAL A 262 1.06 -12.06 -7.79
CA VAL A 262 0.80 -10.91 -8.66
C VAL A 262 -0.70 -10.85 -8.91
N LEU A 263 -1.32 -9.70 -8.64
CA LEU A 263 -2.69 -9.41 -9.03
C LEU A 263 -2.67 -8.32 -10.10
N THR A 264 -3.52 -8.49 -11.11
CA THR A 264 -3.71 -7.53 -12.20
C THR A 264 -5.16 -7.06 -12.18
N LEU A 265 -5.37 -5.76 -12.29
CA LEU A 265 -6.70 -5.21 -12.49
C LEU A 265 -7.18 -5.59 -13.89
N GLN A 266 -8.40 -6.13 -13.96
CA GLN A 266 -9.00 -6.58 -15.22
C GLN A 266 -10.48 -6.22 -15.22
N GLU A 267 -10.99 -5.85 -16.38
CA GLU A 267 -12.43 -5.78 -16.59
C GLU A 267 -13.00 -7.20 -16.64
N LEU A 268 -13.92 -7.50 -15.74
CA LEU A 268 -14.63 -8.77 -15.75
C LEU A 268 -16.06 -8.53 -16.22
N LEU A 269 -16.40 -9.13 -17.37
CA LEU A 269 -17.79 -9.16 -17.81
C LEU A 269 -18.59 -10.10 -16.90
N ILE A 270 -19.37 -9.51 -16.00
CA ILE A 270 -20.24 -10.26 -15.07
C ILE A 270 -21.65 -10.27 -15.63
N GLN A 271 -22.19 -11.47 -15.89
CA GLN A 271 -23.62 -11.61 -16.19
C GLN A 271 -24.42 -11.46 -14.90
N VAL A 272 -25.00 -10.28 -14.69
CA VAL A 272 -25.83 -9.98 -13.50
C VAL A 272 -27.13 -10.80 -13.50
N GLY A 273 -27.72 -11.05 -14.68
CA GLY A 273 -28.90 -11.90 -14.84
C GLY A 273 -29.63 -11.68 -16.16
N LYS A 274 -30.51 -12.61 -16.54
CA LYS A 274 -31.44 -12.47 -17.67
C LYS A 274 -32.83 -12.85 -17.21
N LEU A 275 -33.77 -11.90 -17.30
CA LEU A 275 -35.18 -12.17 -17.04
C LEU A 275 -35.84 -12.86 -18.24
N ASN A 276 -36.83 -13.70 -17.95
CA ASN A 276 -37.67 -14.29 -18.99
C ASN A 276 -38.55 -13.19 -19.61
N ALA A 277 -38.37 -12.94 -20.91
CA ALA A 277 -39.08 -11.86 -21.62
C ALA A 277 -40.61 -12.05 -21.61
N GLU A 278 -41.09 -13.30 -21.67
CA GLU A 278 -42.52 -13.59 -21.64
C GLU A 278 -43.12 -13.40 -20.25
N ALA A 279 -42.35 -13.65 -19.18
CA ALA A 279 -42.78 -13.31 -17.82
C ALA A 279 -42.95 -11.79 -17.65
N VAL A 280 -42.01 -11.00 -18.16
CA VAL A 280 -42.09 -9.52 -18.13
C VAL A 280 -43.28 -9.02 -18.95
N LYS A 281 -43.43 -9.51 -20.19
CA LYS A 281 -44.59 -9.15 -21.05
C LYS A 281 -45.91 -9.56 -20.41
N GLY A 282 -45.99 -10.74 -19.82
CA GLY A 282 -47.18 -11.21 -19.11
C GLY A 282 -47.55 -10.30 -17.95
N GLN A 283 -46.56 -9.88 -17.16
CA GLN A 283 -46.76 -8.92 -16.08
C GLN A 283 -47.28 -7.56 -16.59
N TRP A 284 -46.69 -7.04 -17.67
CA TRP A 284 -47.12 -5.76 -18.27
C TRP A 284 -48.48 -5.84 -18.95
N ALA A 285 -48.81 -6.96 -19.59
CA ALA A 285 -50.12 -7.21 -20.17
C ALA A 285 -51.20 -7.31 -19.09
N ASN A 286 -50.90 -7.98 -17.97
CA ASN A 286 -51.81 -8.04 -16.83
C ASN A 286 -52.03 -6.64 -16.22
N LEU A 287 -50.98 -5.83 -16.08
CA LEU A 287 -51.12 -4.43 -15.64
C LEU A 287 -51.95 -3.60 -16.62
N SER A 288 -51.77 -3.77 -17.94
CA SER A 288 -52.58 -3.11 -18.95
C SER A 288 -54.05 -3.49 -18.81
N TRP A 289 -54.34 -4.77 -18.68
CA TRP A 289 -55.69 -5.30 -18.58
C TRP A 289 -56.38 -4.80 -17.31
N GLU A 290 -55.74 -4.94 -16.15
CA GLU A 290 -56.31 -4.49 -14.88
C GLU A 290 -56.58 -2.97 -14.86
N LEU A 291 -55.70 -2.15 -15.48
CA LEU A 291 -55.85 -0.69 -15.48
C LEU A 291 -56.90 -0.22 -16.48
N LEU A 292 -56.75 -0.66 -17.73
CA LEU A 292 -57.50 -0.08 -18.85
C LEU A 292 -58.82 -0.79 -19.09
N TYR A 293 -58.90 -2.08 -18.78
CA TYR A 293 -60.09 -2.89 -19.04
C TYR A 293 -60.90 -3.13 -17.77
N ALA A 294 -60.27 -3.61 -16.70
CA ALA A 294 -60.96 -3.85 -15.43
C ALA A 294 -61.18 -2.59 -14.60
N THR A 295 -60.57 -1.46 -15.00
CA THR A 295 -60.65 -0.16 -14.32
C THR A 295 -60.39 -0.27 -12.82
N ASN A 296 -59.41 -1.09 -12.44
CA ASN A 296 -59.06 -1.31 -11.04
C ASN A 296 -58.45 -0.02 -10.45
N ASP A 297 -59.12 0.54 -9.45
CA ASP A 297 -58.83 1.81 -8.77
C ASP A 297 -58.08 1.63 -7.44
N ASP A 298 -57.66 0.41 -7.11
CA ASP A 298 -56.86 0.12 -5.92
C ASP A 298 -55.48 0.80 -5.99
N GLU A 299 -55.19 1.66 -5.02
CA GLU A 299 -53.94 2.40 -4.90
C GLU A 299 -52.74 1.48 -4.57
N GLU A 300 -52.96 0.31 -3.95
CA GLU A 300 -51.90 -0.67 -3.61
C GLU A 300 -51.58 -1.66 -4.75
N ARG A 301 -52.29 -1.57 -5.87
CA ARG A 301 -52.19 -2.47 -7.02
C ARG A 301 -50.78 -2.63 -7.59
N TYR A 302 -50.01 -1.55 -7.54
CA TYR A 302 -48.61 -1.51 -7.95
C TYR A 302 -47.65 -1.89 -6.84
N SER A 303 -48.05 -2.71 -5.86
CA SER A 303 -47.14 -3.16 -4.80
C SER A 303 -45.89 -3.81 -5.41
N ILE A 304 -44.87 -2.98 -5.53
CA ILE A 304 -43.58 -3.25 -6.18
C ILE A 304 -42.73 -4.15 -5.30
N GLN A 305 -43.09 -4.22 -4.01
CA GLN A 305 -42.52 -5.13 -3.03
C GLN A 305 -43.12 -6.55 -3.11
N ALA A 306 -44.20 -6.75 -3.87
CA ALA A 306 -44.79 -8.07 -4.05
C ALA A 306 -43.99 -8.92 -5.06
N HIS A 307 -43.96 -10.23 -4.84
CA HIS A 307 -43.33 -11.23 -5.74
C HIS A 307 -41.85 -10.95 -6.10
N PRO A 308 -40.91 -11.06 -5.14
CA PRO A 308 -39.48 -10.83 -5.37
C PRO A 308 -38.87 -11.69 -6.47
N LEU A 309 -39.37 -12.93 -6.67
CA LEU A 309 -38.86 -13.85 -7.70
C LEU A 309 -39.08 -13.35 -9.13
N LEU A 310 -40.09 -12.50 -9.35
CA LEU A 310 -40.38 -11.90 -10.64
C LEU A 310 -39.72 -10.52 -10.81
N LEU A 311 -38.94 -10.08 -9.80
CA LEU A 311 -38.36 -8.74 -9.73
C LEU A 311 -39.40 -7.68 -10.08
N ARG A 312 -40.60 -7.78 -9.48
CA ARG A 312 -41.73 -6.89 -9.78
C ARG A 312 -41.35 -5.44 -9.58
N ASN A 313 -40.49 -5.16 -8.60
CA ASN A 313 -39.93 -3.83 -8.38
C ASN A 313 -39.24 -3.27 -9.63
N LEU A 314 -38.36 -4.04 -10.26
CA LEU A 314 -37.63 -3.62 -11.44
C LEU A 314 -38.51 -3.63 -12.69
N THR A 315 -39.29 -4.69 -12.86
CA THR A 315 -40.08 -4.90 -14.08
C THR A 315 -41.27 -3.95 -14.18
N VAL A 316 -41.97 -3.65 -13.08
CA VAL A 316 -43.09 -2.70 -13.09
C VAL A 316 -42.60 -1.26 -13.19
N GLN A 317 -41.51 -0.90 -12.51
CA GLN A 317 -40.90 0.43 -12.66
C GLN A 317 -40.46 0.69 -14.11
N ALA A 318 -39.96 -0.33 -14.81
CA ALA A 318 -39.53 -0.20 -16.20
C ALA A 318 -40.68 -0.13 -17.22
N ALA A 319 -41.94 -0.34 -16.82
CA ALA A 319 -43.07 -0.27 -17.75
C ALA A 319 -43.40 1.19 -18.11
N ASP A 320 -43.80 1.44 -19.36
CA ASP A 320 -44.17 2.78 -19.79
C ASP A 320 -45.39 3.34 -19.02
N PRO A 321 -45.46 4.67 -18.80
CA PRO A 321 -46.67 5.30 -18.27
C PRO A 321 -47.89 4.98 -19.15
N PRO A 322 -49.08 4.72 -18.58
CA PRO A 322 -49.45 4.87 -17.17
C PRO A 322 -49.24 3.60 -16.29
N LEU A 323 -48.56 2.56 -16.81
CA LEU A 323 -48.42 1.28 -16.11
C LEU A 323 -47.27 1.27 -15.09
N GLY A 324 -46.21 1.98 -15.39
CA GLY A 324 -45.04 2.13 -14.55
C GLY A 324 -44.54 3.56 -14.55
N TYR A 325 -43.34 3.73 -14.01
CA TYR A 325 -42.69 5.02 -13.85
C TYR A 325 -41.18 4.88 -14.12
N PRO A 326 -40.80 4.72 -15.40
CA PRO A 326 -39.42 4.43 -15.74
C PRO A 326 -38.57 5.67 -15.45
N ILE A 327 -37.48 5.47 -14.69
CA ILE A 327 -36.52 6.54 -14.38
C ILE A 327 -35.84 7.05 -15.68
N TYR A 328 -35.67 6.16 -16.66
CA TYR A 328 -35.11 6.46 -17.97
C TYR A 328 -35.91 5.75 -19.05
N SER A 329 -36.39 6.50 -20.05
CA SER A 329 -37.04 5.97 -21.25
C SER A 329 -36.27 6.46 -22.47
N SER A 330 -35.67 5.53 -23.23
CA SER A 330 -35.04 5.85 -24.51
C SER A 330 -36.00 5.60 -25.66
N LYS A 331 -35.89 6.38 -26.73
CA LYS A 331 -36.57 6.05 -28.00
C LYS A 331 -36.13 4.65 -28.47
N PRO A 332 -37.01 3.88 -29.13
CA PRO A 332 -36.66 2.57 -29.68
C PRO A 332 -35.38 2.64 -30.50
N LEU A 333 -34.36 1.87 -30.11
CA LEU A 333 -33.12 1.73 -30.86
C LEU A 333 -33.31 0.64 -31.92
N HIS A 334 -33.29 1.03 -33.19
CA HIS A 334 -33.23 0.07 -34.29
C HIS A 334 -31.83 -0.56 -34.34
N ILE A 335 -31.75 -1.82 -33.91
CA ILE A 335 -30.53 -2.63 -34.07
C ILE A 335 -30.70 -3.43 -35.36
N HIS A 336 -29.90 -3.12 -36.38
CA HIS A 336 -29.79 -3.97 -37.56
C HIS A 336 -29.03 -5.25 -37.15
N LEU A 337 -29.77 -6.35 -37.02
CA LEU A 337 -29.17 -7.67 -36.93
C LEU A 337 -28.73 -8.06 -38.34
N TYR A 338 -27.42 -8.24 -38.52
CA TYR A 338 -26.81 -8.71 -39.77
C TYR A 338 -27.18 -10.17 -40.05
#